data_AF-A0A2V8TYQ4-F1
#
_entry.id   AF-A0A2V8TYQ4-F1
#
_cell.length_a   1.000
_cell.length_b   1.000
_cell.length_c   1.000
_cell.angle_alpha   90.00
_cell.angle_beta   90.00
_cell.angle_gamma   90.00
#
_symmetry.space_group_name_H-M   'P 1'
#
loop_
_entity.id
_entity.type
_entity.pdbx_description
1 polymer ?
#
loop_
_entity_poly.entity_id
_entity_poly.type
_entity_poly.pdbx_seq_one_letter_code
_entity_poly.pdbx_strand_id
1 'polypeptide(L)'
;MQIDWTIFDRGKLTLDNLLVVKLVTFVESYADVYTALLLENFCVNDTMATFFQLWEREETNHATKLVRYLEVVGLDPSELHASLQRPRSRKFDVPYVKTPLQANCFTYCQELLTAFFYQMFRRTVREPLLNEILTKIIADEWRHFHWYESVLKMHLETDRKKTLEECFPVLENFAMPGNQILGAEYEILTDEIIKRMRFS
;
A
#
# COMPACT_ATOMS: atom_id res chain seq x y z
N MET A 1 -0.31 9.15 15.91
CA MET A 1 0.27 10.51 15.74
C MET A 1 -0.80 11.45 15.23
N GLN A 2 -0.88 12.67 15.78
CA GLN A 2 -1.85 13.70 15.39
C GLN A 2 -1.50 14.30 14.02
N ILE A 3 -2.51 14.57 13.20
CA ILE A 3 -2.43 15.30 11.92
C ILE A 3 -3.05 16.68 12.16
N ASP A 4 -2.39 17.76 11.72
CA ASP A 4 -2.98 19.09 11.78
C ASP A 4 -3.84 19.35 10.53
N TRP A 5 -5.12 19.02 10.61
CA TRP A 5 -6.08 19.21 9.51
C TRP A 5 -6.33 20.69 9.16
N THR A 6 -5.90 21.64 9.99
CA THR A 6 -6.16 23.08 9.77
C THR A 6 -5.26 23.70 8.72
N ILE A 7 -4.15 23.04 8.36
CA ILE A 7 -3.17 23.56 7.41
C ILE A 7 -3.57 23.34 5.95
N PHE A 8 -4.71 22.70 5.67
CA PHE A 8 -5.17 22.42 4.30
C PHE A 8 -5.22 23.68 3.43
N ASP A 9 -4.58 23.62 2.26
CA ASP A 9 -4.52 24.72 1.30
C ASP A 9 -4.91 24.27 -0.11
N ARG A 10 -6.20 24.44 -0.46
CA ARG A 10 -6.73 24.11 -1.80
C ARG A 10 -5.94 24.76 -2.93
N GLY A 11 -5.36 25.95 -2.72
CA GLY A 11 -4.59 26.67 -3.75
C GLY A 11 -3.26 25.99 -4.11
N LYS A 12 -2.80 25.04 -3.30
CA LYS A 12 -1.57 24.26 -3.53
C LYS A 12 -1.83 22.83 -3.99
N LEU A 13 -3.08 22.40 -4.07
CA LEU A 13 -3.46 21.07 -4.55
C LEU A 13 -3.57 21.05 -6.08
N THR A 14 -2.87 20.11 -6.72
CA THR A 14 -3.00 19.86 -8.15
C THR A 14 -3.97 18.72 -8.44
N LEU A 15 -4.53 18.69 -9.65
CA LEU A 15 -5.36 17.57 -10.11
C LEU A 15 -4.56 16.26 -10.12
N ASP A 16 -3.30 16.30 -10.51
CA ASP A 16 -2.44 15.11 -10.57
C ASP A 16 -2.23 14.52 -9.17
N ASN A 17 -2.02 15.36 -8.16
CA ASN A 17 -1.95 14.91 -6.76
C ASN A 17 -3.27 14.25 -6.33
N LEU A 18 -4.42 14.82 -6.71
CA LEU A 18 -5.73 14.26 -6.36
C LEU A 18 -5.97 12.89 -7.02
N LEU A 19 -5.58 12.72 -8.28
CA LEU A 19 -5.69 11.44 -8.99
C LEU A 19 -4.85 10.36 -8.31
N VAL A 20 -3.61 10.69 -7.93
CA VAL A 20 -2.74 9.76 -7.20
C VAL A 20 -3.33 9.41 -5.84
N VAL A 21 -3.77 10.41 -5.05
CA VAL A 21 -4.38 10.16 -3.73
C VAL A 21 -5.59 9.23 -3.87
N LYS A 22 -6.44 9.46 -4.87
CA LYS A 22 -7.59 8.59 -5.12
C LYS A 22 -7.15 7.16 -5.41
N LEU A 23 -6.18 6.96 -6.30
CA LEU A 23 -5.66 5.63 -6.64
C LEU A 23 -5.11 4.90 -5.40
N VAL A 24 -4.22 5.53 -4.63
CA VAL A 24 -3.64 4.86 -3.47
C VAL A 24 -4.68 4.61 -2.38
N THR A 25 -5.68 5.47 -2.22
CA THR A 25 -6.76 5.22 -1.25
C THR A 25 -7.45 3.88 -1.50
N PHE A 26 -7.62 3.47 -2.76
CA PHE A 26 -8.16 2.14 -3.07
C PHE A 26 -7.23 1.02 -2.62
N VAL A 27 -5.93 1.13 -2.92
CA VAL A 27 -4.93 0.13 -2.55
C VAL A 27 -4.81 -0.01 -1.03
N GLU A 28 -4.69 1.11 -0.33
CA GLU A 28 -4.60 1.20 1.13
C GLU A 28 -5.86 0.68 1.81
N SER A 29 -7.03 0.90 1.21
CA SER A 29 -8.30 0.46 1.79
C SER A 29 -8.47 -1.06 1.84
N TYR A 30 -7.56 -1.85 1.28
CA TYR A 30 -7.63 -3.32 1.26
C TYR A 30 -6.84 -4.01 2.39
N ALA A 31 -6.29 -3.25 3.34
CA ALA A 31 -5.51 -3.76 4.48
C ALA A 31 -6.13 -4.97 5.19
N ASP A 32 -7.45 -4.96 5.40
CA ASP A 32 -8.20 -6.06 6.03
C ASP A 32 -8.24 -7.32 5.16
N VAL A 33 -8.40 -7.16 3.84
CA VAL A 33 -8.36 -8.28 2.87
C VAL A 33 -6.96 -8.90 2.84
N TYR A 34 -5.92 -8.07 2.81
CA TYR A 34 -4.53 -8.54 2.85
C TYR A 34 -4.23 -9.29 4.15
N THR A 35 -4.63 -8.72 5.29
CA THR A 35 -4.42 -9.32 6.61
C THR A 35 -5.17 -10.64 6.76
N ALA A 36 -6.41 -10.73 6.30
CA ALA A 36 -7.18 -11.97 6.31
C ALA A 36 -6.45 -13.08 5.51
N LEU A 37 -5.95 -12.76 4.31
CA LEU A 37 -5.18 -13.70 3.49
C LEU A 37 -3.91 -14.17 4.21
N LEU A 38 -3.16 -13.24 4.81
CA LEU A 38 -1.93 -13.52 5.55
C LEU A 38 -2.17 -14.42 6.78
N LEU A 39 -3.18 -14.10 7.58
CA LEU A 39 -3.54 -14.87 8.77
C LEU A 39 -4.04 -16.27 8.42
N GLU A 40 -4.90 -16.40 7.42
CA GLU A 40 -5.51 -17.69 7.05
C GLU A 40 -4.51 -18.65 6.39
N ASN A 41 -3.59 -18.14 5.54
CA ASN A 41 -2.79 -19.00 4.68
C ASN A 41 -1.29 -19.04 5.04
N PHE A 42 -0.77 -17.99 5.69
CA PHE A 42 0.68 -17.76 5.78
C PHE A 42 1.19 -17.52 7.20
N CYS A 43 0.29 -17.46 8.19
CA CYS A 43 0.67 -17.32 9.59
C CYS A 43 1.16 -18.65 10.16
N VAL A 44 2.40 -18.69 10.64
CA VAL A 44 3.03 -19.91 11.18
C VAL A 44 3.34 -19.87 12.67
N ASN A 45 3.19 -18.71 13.32
CA ASN A 45 3.42 -18.55 14.76
C ASN A 45 2.76 -17.28 15.32
N ASP A 46 2.71 -17.18 16.64
CA ASP A 46 2.07 -16.07 17.36
C ASP A 46 2.76 -14.72 17.13
N THR A 47 4.07 -14.71 16.88
CA THR A 47 4.82 -13.49 16.57
C THR A 47 4.33 -12.88 15.24
N MET A 48 4.14 -13.71 14.22
CA MET A 48 3.59 -13.28 12.93
C MET A 48 2.13 -12.87 13.06
N ALA A 49 1.30 -13.64 13.79
CA ALA A 49 -0.09 -13.29 14.04
C ALA A 49 -0.23 -11.91 14.72
N THR A 50 0.64 -11.64 15.70
CA THR A 50 0.68 -10.35 16.40
C THR A 50 1.13 -9.23 15.48
N PHE A 51 2.18 -9.48 14.68
CA PHE A 51 2.67 -8.49 13.73
C PHE A 51 1.62 -8.14 12.67
N PHE A 52 0.96 -9.12 12.05
CA PHE A 52 -0.05 -8.88 11.02
C PHE A 52 -1.22 -8.02 11.52
N GLN A 53 -1.69 -8.24 12.74
CA GLN A 53 -2.74 -7.39 13.33
C GLN A 53 -2.26 -5.97 13.65
N LEU A 54 -1.01 -5.81 14.07
CA LEU A 54 -0.41 -4.49 14.29
C LEU A 54 -0.24 -3.74 12.96
N TRP A 55 0.26 -4.45 11.95
CA TRP A 55 0.39 -3.98 10.58
C TRP A 55 -0.98 -3.53 10.03
N GLU A 56 -2.01 -4.38 10.11
CA GLU A 56 -3.37 -4.06 9.66
C GLU A 56 -3.90 -2.76 10.27
N ARG A 57 -3.67 -2.58 11.58
CA ARG A 57 -4.08 -1.37 12.29
C ARG A 57 -3.33 -0.15 11.76
N GLU A 58 -2.05 -0.27 11.46
CA GLU A 58 -1.24 0.81 10.88
C GLU A 58 -1.71 1.15 9.45
N GLU A 59 -1.86 0.15 8.58
CA GLU A 59 -2.37 0.28 7.21
C GLU A 59 -3.79 0.86 7.15
N THR A 60 -4.70 0.40 8.01
CA THR A 60 -6.05 0.94 8.11
C THR A 60 -6.03 2.44 8.47
N ASN A 61 -5.04 2.86 9.26
CA ASN A 61 -4.85 4.28 9.54
C ASN A 61 -4.34 5.07 8.34
N HIS A 62 -3.68 4.46 7.35
CA HIS A 62 -3.29 5.14 6.10
C HIS A 62 -4.54 5.42 5.28
N ALA A 63 -5.33 4.39 4.99
CA ALA A 63 -6.60 4.50 4.28
C ALA A 63 -7.53 5.54 4.94
N THR A 64 -7.67 5.50 6.27
CA THR A 64 -8.51 6.44 7.02
C THR A 64 -8.06 7.90 6.82
N LYS A 65 -6.74 8.17 6.86
CA LYS A 65 -6.22 9.53 6.63
C LYS A 65 -6.45 9.99 5.19
N LEU A 66 -6.26 9.10 4.21
CA LEU A 66 -6.43 9.43 2.80
C LEU A 66 -7.91 9.66 2.45
N VAL A 67 -8.82 8.84 2.97
CA VAL A 67 -10.27 9.06 2.87
C VAL A 67 -10.65 10.41 3.47
N ARG A 68 -10.21 10.70 4.70
CA ARG A 68 -10.50 11.97 5.35
C ARG A 68 -9.93 13.17 4.56
N TYR A 69 -8.75 13.02 3.98
CA TYR A 69 -8.18 14.04 3.10
C TYR A 69 -9.06 14.30 1.88
N LEU A 70 -9.55 13.25 1.21
CA LEU A 70 -10.48 13.38 0.07
C LEU A 70 -11.79 14.08 0.45
N GLU A 71 -12.33 13.83 1.65
CA GLU A 71 -13.49 14.56 2.17
C GLU A 71 -13.19 16.06 2.38
N VAL A 72 -12.01 16.40 2.92
CA VAL A 72 -11.58 17.80 3.11
C VAL A 72 -11.41 18.51 1.76
N VAL A 73 -10.95 17.80 0.73
CA VAL A 73 -10.91 18.28 -0.66
C VAL A 73 -12.33 18.50 -1.24
N GLY A 74 -13.37 17.96 -0.59
CA GLY A 74 -14.78 18.17 -0.94
C GLY A 74 -15.37 17.07 -1.82
N LEU A 75 -14.78 15.87 -1.85
CA LEU A 75 -15.46 14.71 -2.42
C LEU A 75 -16.64 14.32 -1.53
N ASP A 76 -17.73 13.89 -2.13
CA ASP A 76 -18.89 13.41 -1.39
C ASP A 76 -18.52 12.13 -0.61
N PRO A 77 -18.69 12.11 0.73
CA PRO A 77 -18.31 10.94 1.53
C PRO A 77 -19.09 9.68 1.15
N SER A 78 -20.37 9.80 0.81
CA SER A 78 -21.21 8.64 0.50
C SER A 78 -20.81 7.99 -0.81
N GLU A 79 -20.52 8.79 -1.84
CA GLU A 79 -20.00 8.31 -3.12
C GLU A 79 -18.60 7.72 -2.98
N LEU A 80 -17.73 8.36 -2.18
CA LEU A 80 -16.38 7.86 -1.93
C LEU A 80 -16.42 6.49 -1.24
N HIS A 81 -17.17 6.36 -0.14
CA HIS A 81 -17.32 5.09 0.56
C HIS A 81 -17.94 4.01 -0.32
N ALA A 82 -19.00 4.33 -1.06
CA ALA A 82 -19.59 3.40 -2.02
C ALA A 82 -18.54 2.95 -3.05
N SER A 83 -17.73 3.87 -3.56
CA SER A 83 -16.69 3.55 -4.55
C SER A 83 -15.65 2.56 -4.01
N LEU A 84 -15.20 2.73 -2.77
CA LEU A 84 -14.22 1.86 -2.09
C LEU A 84 -14.79 0.46 -1.80
N GLN A 85 -16.11 0.34 -1.61
CA GLN A 85 -16.76 -0.95 -1.38
C GLN A 85 -16.99 -1.76 -2.66
N ARG A 86 -17.21 -1.10 -3.81
CA ARG A 86 -17.49 -1.78 -5.09
C ARG A 86 -16.49 -2.90 -5.46
N PRO A 87 -15.16 -2.70 -5.40
CA PRO A 87 -14.23 -3.73 -5.85
C PRO A 87 -14.12 -4.91 -4.85
N ARG A 88 -14.61 -4.77 -3.61
CA ARG A 88 -14.50 -5.81 -2.56
C ARG A 88 -15.36 -7.05 -2.81
N SER A 89 -16.28 -7.00 -3.79
CA SER A 89 -17.02 -8.19 -4.24
C SER A 89 -16.18 -9.13 -5.12
N ARG A 90 -14.98 -8.69 -5.54
CA ARG A 90 -14.08 -9.49 -6.38
C ARG A 90 -13.24 -10.40 -5.50
N LYS A 91 -12.94 -11.60 -5.99
CA LYS A 91 -11.96 -12.47 -5.35
C LYS A 91 -10.59 -11.80 -5.46
N PHE A 92 -9.91 -11.66 -4.33
CA PHE A 92 -8.51 -11.24 -4.28
C PHE A 92 -7.62 -12.48 -4.15
N ASP A 93 -6.59 -12.59 -4.98
CA ASP A 93 -5.61 -13.68 -4.95
C ASP A 93 -4.24 -13.16 -5.42
N VAL A 94 -3.18 -13.82 -4.98
CA VAL A 94 -1.80 -13.55 -5.37
C VAL A 94 -1.23 -14.84 -6.00
N PRO A 95 -1.33 -15.01 -7.33
CA PRO A 95 -1.16 -16.31 -7.99
C PRO A 95 0.16 -17.04 -7.69
N TYR A 96 1.25 -16.31 -7.45
CA TYR A 96 2.60 -16.84 -7.24
C TYR A 96 3.02 -16.96 -5.78
N VAL A 97 2.10 -16.69 -4.84
CA VAL A 97 2.34 -16.82 -3.41
C VAL A 97 1.61 -18.06 -2.89
N LYS A 98 2.37 -19.03 -2.38
CA LYS A 98 1.86 -20.32 -1.89
C LYS A 98 2.42 -20.73 -0.53
N THR A 99 3.53 -20.13 -0.09
CA THR A 99 4.16 -20.43 1.19
C THR A 99 4.32 -19.17 2.04
N PRO A 100 4.50 -19.31 3.37
CA PRO A 100 4.82 -18.19 4.25
C PRO A 100 6.06 -17.39 3.81
N LEU A 101 7.12 -18.06 3.34
CA LEU A 101 8.33 -17.38 2.86
C LEU A 101 8.07 -16.61 1.57
N GLN A 102 7.28 -17.17 0.65
CA GLN A 102 6.85 -16.46 -0.56
C GLN A 102 5.98 -15.24 -0.23
N ALA A 103 5.08 -15.34 0.74
CA ALA A 103 4.25 -14.22 1.19
C ALA A 103 5.12 -13.11 1.82
N ASN A 104 6.10 -13.50 2.62
CA ASN A 104 7.07 -12.57 3.19
C ASN A 104 7.92 -11.89 2.09
N CYS A 105 8.36 -12.64 1.08
CA CYS A 105 9.10 -12.09 -0.07
C CYS A 105 8.25 -11.12 -0.90
N PHE A 106 7.00 -11.47 -1.17
CA PHE A 106 6.07 -10.62 -1.90
C PHE A 106 5.85 -9.30 -1.14
N THR A 107 5.55 -9.39 0.15
CA THR A 107 5.24 -8.22 0.96
C THR A 107 6.49 -7.35 1.19
N TYR A 108 7.67 -7.95 1.34
CA TYR A 108 8.94 -7.22 1.30
C TYR A 108 9.08 -6.33 0.05
N CYS A 109 8.77 -6.87 -1.13
CA CYS A 109 8.82 -6.10 -2.38
C CYS A 109 7.74 -5.02 -2.43
N GLN A 110 6.51 -5.35 -2.03
CA GLN A 110 5.40 -4.40 -2.07
C GLN A 110 5.61 -3.22 -1.11
N GLU A 111 6.05 -3.47 0.12
CA GLU A 111 6.37 -2.44 1.11
C GLU A 111 7.51 -1.52 0.63
N LEU A 112 8.59 -2.10 0.09
CA LEU A 112 9.71 -1.33 -0.45
C LEU A 112 9.26 -0.40 -1.59
N LEU A 113 8.48 -0.94 -2.53
CA LEU A 113 8.01 -0.19 -3.68
C LEU A 113 6.99 0.88 -3.27
N THR A 114 6.16 0.61 -2.27
CA THR A 114 5.17 1.57 -1.75
C THR A 114 5.86 2.71 -0.99
N ALA A 115 6.87 2.40 -0.17
CA ALA A 115 7.73 3.40 0.47
C ALA A 115 8.39 4.34 -0.56
N PHE A 116 9.01 3.78 -1.61
CA PHE A 116 9.61 4.58 -2.68
C PHE A 116 8.57 5.37 -3.47
N PHE A 117 7.42 4.76 -3.78
CA PHE A 117 6.32 5.42 -4.47
C PHE A 117 5.87 6.66 -3.71
N TYR A 118 5.58 6.52 -2.41
CA TYR A 118 5.16 7.66 -1.60
C TYR A 118 6.24 8.73 -1.46
N GLN A 119 7.52 8.33 -1.36
CA GLN A 119 8.62 9.29 -1.39
C GLN A 119 8.68 10.08 -2.69
N MET A 120 8.53 9.42 -3.84
CA MET A 120 8.51 10.10 -5.14
C MET A 120 7.29 10.98 -5.29
N PHE A 121 6.11 10.47 -4.90
CA PHE A 121 4.88 11.22 -4.95
C PHE A 121 4.96 12.50 -4.10
N ARG A 122 5.44 12.39 -2.86
CA ARG A 122 5.60 13.52 -1.94
C ARG A 122 6.48 14.63 -2.50
N ARG A 123 7.49 14.34 -3.33
CA ARG A 123 8.33 15.37 -3.98
C ARG A 123 7.55 16.28 -4.93
N THR A 124 6.41 15.79 -5.43
CA THR A 124 5.52 16.56 -6.33
C THR A 124 4.46 17.37 -5.57
N VAL A 125 4.29 17.12 -4.27
CA VAL A 125 3.22 17.71 -3.44
C VAL A 125 3.69 19.01 -2.80
N ARG A 126 2.97 20.09 -3.11
CA ARG A 126 3.13 21.41 -2.44
C ARG A 126 2.08 21.67 -1.37
N GLU A 127 0.96 20.93 -1.39
CA GLU A 127 -0.12 21.06 -0.42
C GLU A 127 0.38 20.55 0.96
N PRO A 128 0.37 21.40 2.00
CA PRO A 128 1.00 21.11 3.28
C PRO A 128 0.37 19.95 4.05
N LEU A 129 -0.95 19.80 4.04
CA LEU A 129 -1.63 18.72 4.76
C LEU A 129 -1.29 17.35 4.15
N LEU A 130 -1.36 17.23 2.83
CA LEU A 130 -0.99 16.03 2.10
C LEU A 130 0.49 15.71 2.31
N ASN A 131 1.36 16.72 2.30
CA ASN A 131 2.77 16.51 2.61
C ASN A 131 2.98 15.92 4.01
N GLU A 132 2.25 16.41 5.02
CA GLU A 132 2.29 15.85 6.38
C GLU A 132 1.79 14.40 6.41
N ILE A 133 0.63 14.13 5.82
CA ILE A 133 0.05 12.78 5.74
C ILE A 133 1.04 11.80 5.11
N LEU A 134 1.58 12.15 3.94
CA LEU A 134 2.54 11.32 3.22
C LEU A 134 3.83 11.10 4.01
N THR A 135 4.31 12.11 4.74
CA THR A 135 5.50 11.95 5.60
C THR A 135 5.30 10.86 6.64
N LYS A 136 4.11 10.79 7.25
CA LYS A 136 3.80 9.77 8.26
C LYS A 136 3.62 8.39 7.62
N ILE A 137 2.90 8.30 6.51
CA ILE A 137 2.72 7.05 5.75
C ILE A 137 4.09 6.48 5.37
N ILE A 138 4.97 7.27 4.72
CA ILE A 138 6.33 6.85 4.34
C ILE A 138 7.10 6.27 5.53
N ALA A 139 6.98 6.87 6.71
CA ALA A 139 7.67 6.39 7.91
C ALA A 139 7.12 5.03 8.37
N ASP A 140 5.84 4.74 8.15
CA ASP A 140 5.20 3.46 8.45
C ASP A 140 5.67 2.40 7.44
N GLU A 141 5.60 2.67 6.14
CA GLU A 141 6.09 1.77 5.07
C GLU A 141 7.53 1.30 5.30
N TRP A 142 8.44 2.23 5.69
CA TRP A 142 9.83 1.85 5.96
C TRP A 142 9.95 0.90 7.16
N ARG A 143 9.11 1.06 8.19
CA ARG A 143 9.12 0.15 9.35
C ARG A 143 8.58 -1.22 8.97
N HIS A 144 7.51 -1.27 8.17
CA HIS A 144 6.94 -2.51 7.67
C HIS A 144 7.94 -3.24 6.78
N PHE A 145 8.51 -2.53 5.79
CA PHE A 145 9.61 -3.03 4.96
C PHE A 145 10.73 -3.67 5.80
N HIS A 146 11.25 -2.96 6.81
CA HIS A 146 12.34 -3.48 7.63
C HIS A 146 11.96 -4.72 8.45
N TRP A 147 10.70 -4.87 8.82
CA TRP A 147 10.24 -6.11 9.45
C TRP A 147 10.32 -7.28 8.47
N TYR A 148 9.74 -7.15 7.27
CA TYR A 148 9.77 -8.20 6.23
C TYR A 148 11.21 -8.48 5.76
N GLU A 149 12.05 -7.45 5.67
CA GLU A 149 13.49 -7.56 5.37
C GLU A 149 14.20 -8.40 6.43
N SER A 150 13.91 -8.17 7.71
CA SER A 150 14.52 -8.92 8.81
C SER A 150 14.15 -10.40 8.77
N VAL A 151 12.90 -10.72 8.43
CA VAL A 151 12.47 -12.11 8.22
C VAL A 151 13.21 -12.76 7.04
N LEU A 152 13.32 -12.09 5.89
CA LEU A 152 14.09 -12.61 4.75
C LEU A 152 15.56 -12.83 5.11
N LYS A 153 16.18 -11.90 5.85
CA LYS A 153 17.58 -12.03 6.29
C LYS A 153 17.79 -13.29 7.13
N MET A 154 16.91 -13.57 8.09
CA MET A 154 16.99 -14.79 8.92
C MET A 154 16.91 -16.06 8.07
N HIS A 155 16.03 -16.11 7.06
CA HIS A 155 15.95 -17.24 6.13
C HIS A 155 17.21 -17.38 5.28
N LEU A 156 17.75 -16.27 4.75
CA LEU A 156 18.97 -16.24 3.95
C LEU A 156 20.22 -16.65 4.74
N GLU A 157 20.27 -16.35 6.03
CA GLU A 157 21.34 -16.78 6.94
C GLU A 157 21.26 -18.29 7.26
N THR A 158 20.05 -18.83 7.31
CA THR A 158 19.82 -20.25 7.60
C THR A 158 20.10 -21.13 6.38
N ASP A 159 19.51 -20.82 5.22
CA ASP A 159 19.74 -21.52 3.96
C ASP A 159 19.53 -20.57 2.78
N ARG A 160 20.62 -19.94 2.36
CA ARG A 160 20.61 -18.97 1.25
C ARG A 160 20.09 -19.56 -0.04
N LYS A 161 20.56 -20.75 -0.42
CA LYS A 161 20.24 -21.34 -1.73
C LYS A 161 18.75 -21.63 -1.81
N LYS A 162 18.23 -22.35 -0.82
CA LYS A 162 16.81 -22.71 -0.77
C LYS A 162 15.91 -21.47 -0.70
N THR A 163 16.29 -20.48 0.12
CA THR A 163 15.53 -19.22 0.24
C THR A 163 15.44 -18.50 -1.11
N LEU A 164 16.55 -18.38 -1.83
CA LEU A 164 16.55 -17.75 -3.16
C LEU A 164 15.72 -18.54 -4.17
N GLU A 165 15.84 -19.87 -4.19
CA GLU A 165 15.05 -20.74 -5.07
C GLU A 165 13.55 -20.61 -4.82
N GLU A 166 13.13 -20.51 -3.55
CA GLU A 166 11.71 -20.38 -3.18
C GLU A 166 11.13 -18.99 -3.47
N CYS A 167 11.94 -17.93 -3.29
CA CYS A 167 11.55 -16.56 -3.56
C CYS A 167 11.59 -16.20 -5.05
N PHE A 168 12.38 -16.89 -5.87
CA PHE A 168 12.59 -16.53 -7.28
C PHE A 168 11.29 -16.39 -8.10
N PRO A 169 10.32 -17.33 -8.02
CA PRO A 169 9.06 -17.18 -8.78
C PRO A 169 8.24 -15.96 -8.37
N VAL A 170 8.29 -15.57 -7.08
CA VAL A 170 7.61 -14.38 -6.57
C VAL A 170 8.24 -13.12 -7.14
N LEU A 171 9.58 -13.05 -7.15
CA LEU A 171 10.33 -11.91 -7.67
C LEU A 171 10.17 -11.76 -9.19
N GLU A 172 10.20 -12.87 -9.93
CA GLU A 172 10.06 -12.89 -11.38
C GLU A 172 8.66 -12.44 -11.84
N ASN A 173 7.63 -12.79 -11.06
CA ASN A 173 6.23 -12.53 -11.41
C ASN A 173 5.57 -11.46 -10.52
N PHE A 174 6.38 -10.64 -9.86
CA PHE A 174 5.87 -9.61 -8.94
C PHE A 174 5.01 -8.59 -9.69
N ALA A 175 3.83 -8.31 -9.16
CA ALA A 175 2.95 -7.25 -9.65
C ALA A 175 2.24 -6.58 -8.46
N MET A 176 2.11 -5.25 -8.53
CA MET A 176 1.36 -4.49 -7.53
C MET A 176 -0.11 -4.93 -7.50
N PRO A 177 -0.75 -4.98 -6.32
CA PRO A 177 -2.10 -5.54 -6.16
C PRO A 177 -3.21 -4.67 -6.80
N GLY A 178 -2.90 -3.43 -7.20
CA GLY A 178 -3.90 -2.48 -7.69
C GLY A 178 -4.74 -3.00 -8.87
N ASN A 179 -4.16 -3.80 -9.79
CA ASN A 179 -4.94 -4.40 -10.88
C ASN A 179 -5.95 -5.45 -10.39
N GLN A 180 -5.61 -6.24 -9.36
CA GLN A 180 -6.56 -7.19 -8.75
C GLN A 180 -7.72 -6.48 -8.05
N ILE A 181 -7.47 -5.27 -7.54
CA ILE A 181 -8.47 -4.45 -6.86
C ILE A 181 -9.39 -3.77 -7.90
N LEU A 182 -8.81 -2.91 -8.72
CA LEU A 182 -9.55 -1.99 -9.58
C LEU A 182 -9.81 -2.53 -10.99
N GLY A 183 -9.05 -3.52 -11.48
CA GLY A 183 -9.18 -4.04 -12.83
C GLY A 183 -8.94 -2.93 -13.87
N ALA A 184 -9.82 -2.81 -14.88
CA ALA A 184 -9.69 -1.78 -15.92
C ALA A 184 -9.63 -0.33 -15.38
N GLU A 185 -10.23 -0.05 -14.22
CA GLU A 185 -10.12 1.28 -13.57
C GLU A 185 -8.67 1.57 -13.13
N TYR A 186 -7.90 0.53 -12.77
CA TYR A 186 -6.49 0.66 -12.42
C TYR A 186 -5.70 1.19 -13.61
N GLU A 187 -5.82 0.52 -14.76
CA GLU A 187 -5.08 0.85 -15.98
C GLU A 187 -5.34 2.29 -16.44
N ILE A 188 -6.62 2.69 -16.45
CA ILE A 188 -7.03 4.05 -16.83
C ILE A 188 -6.41 5.09 -15.89
N LEU A 189 -6.46 4.87 -14.57
CA LEU A 189 -5.91 5.80 -13.59
C LEU A 189 -4.39 5.86 -13.68
N THR A 190 -3.71 4.71 -13.82
CA THR A 190 -2.25 4.68 -13.97
C THR A 190 -1.80 5.34 -15.26
N ASP A 191 -2.51 5.15 -16.38
CA ASP A 191 -2.19 5.79 -17.66
C ASP A 191 -2.33 7.32 -17.59
N GLU A 192 -3.40 7.81 -16.94
CA GLU A 192 -3.57 9.25 -16.72
C GLU A 192 -2.45 9.82 -15.84
N ILE A 193 -2.09 9.13 -14.75
CA ILE A 193 -0.99 9.54 -13.88
C ILE A 193 0.33 9.58 -14.64
N ILE A 194 0.66 8.53 -15.41
CA ILE A 194 1.92 8.45 -16.17
C ILE A 194 2.02 9.54 -17.24
N LYS A 195 0.91 9.89 -17.92
CA LYS A 195 0.90 10.96 -18.92
C LYS A 195 1.15 12.35 -18.31
N ARG A 196 0.73 12.55 -17.06
CA ARG A 196 0.74 13.85 -16.39
C ARG A 196 1.97 14.06 -15.52
N MET A 197 2.45 13.00 -14.88
CA MET A 197 3.55 13.07 -13.91
C MET A 197 4.87 12.64 -14.52
N ARG A 198 5.88 13.52 -14.42
CA ARG A 198 7.28 13.16 -14.65
C ARG A 198 7.94 12.89 -13.31
N PHE A 199 8.23 11.63 -13.03
CA PHE A 199 9.10 11.24 -11.93
C PHE A 199 10.56 11.41 -12.40
N SER A 200 11.05 12.65 -12.41
CA SER A 200 12.45 12.98 -12.70
C SER A 200 13.28 13.09 -11.43
#